data_AF-A0A445EH95-F1
#
_entry.id   AF-A0A445EH95-F1
#
_cell.length_a   1.000
_cell.length_b   1.000
_cell.length_c   1.000
_cell.angle_alpha   90.00
_cell.angle_beta   90.00
_cell.angle_gamma   90.00
#
_symmetry.space_group_name_H-M   'P 1'
#
loop_
_entity.id
_entity.type
_entity.pdbx_description
1 polymer ?
#
loop_
_entity_poly.entity_id
_entity_poly.type
_entity_poly.pdbx_seq_one_letter_code
_entity_poly.pdbx_strand_id
1 'polypeptide(L)'
;MRRFMNPSKSVLYICFASGETLSQEQVNEIVFGLELSGHKFLWIVRVPNNIPSSGYVIGQKEDPIQYLPPGFVERTKEQGLVVPSWAPH
;
A
#
# COMPACT_ATOMS: atom_id res chain seq x y z
N MET A 1 7.52 26.02 -19.85
CA MET A 1 8.02 24.63 -19.97
C MET A 1 6.85 23.67 -19.73
N ARG A 2 6.17 23.19 -20.78
CA ARG A 2 5.09 22.19 -20.64
C ARG A 2 5.72 20.81 -20.73
N ARG A 3 5.86 20.11 -19.59
CA ARG A 3 6.28 18.70 -19.60
C ARG A 3 5.09 17.87 -20.05
N PHE A 4 5.20 17.30 -21.25
CA PHE A 4 4.37 16.19 -21.69
C PHE A 4 4.72 14.97 -20.82
N MET A 5 4.07 14.81 -19.67
CA MET A 5 3.96 13.49 -19.06
C MET A 5 3.05 12.68 -19.96
N ASN A 6 3.61 11.64 -20.56
CA ASN A 6 2.87 10.68 -21.38
C ASN A 6 1.82 10.01 -20.46
N PRO A 7 0.50 10.28 -20.60
CA PRO A 7 -0.51 9.88 -19.61
C PRO A 7 -0.81 8.37 -19.59
N SER A 8 -0.26 7.61 -20.53
CA SER A 8 -0.92 6.37 -20.95
C SER A 8 -0.54 5.11 -20.16
N LYS A 9 0.52 5.09 -19.34
CA LYS A 9 0.98 3.86 -18.64
C LYS A 9 1.80 4.10 -17.35
N SER A 10 1.49 5.12 -16.55
CA SER A 10 2.19 5.34 -15.28
C SER A 10 1.55 4.52 -14.16
N VAL A 11 2.36 3.79 -13.38
CA VAL A 11 1.93 3.03 -12.20
C VAL A 11 2.60 3.65 -10.97
N LEU A 12 1.81 4.02 -9.97
CA LEU A 12 2.28 4.50 -8.68
C LEU A 12 2.79 3.32 -7.85
N TYR A 13 4.10 3.26 -7.61
CA TYR A 13 4.69 2.25 -6.73
C TYR A 13 4.76 2.79 -5.29
N ILE A 14 4.13 2.07 -4.36
CA ILE A 14 4.10 2.41 -2.94
C ILE A 14 4.78 1.29 -2.16
N CYS A 15 5.90 1.62 -1.52
CA CYS A 15 6.62 0.72 -0.63
C CYS A 15 7.25 1.54 0.49
N PHE A 16 7.06 1.08 1.72
CA PHE A 16 7.65 1.69 2.91
C PHE A 16 8.96 0.98 3.27
N ALA A 17 9.95 1.71 3.79
CA ALA A 17 11.20 1.11 4.24
C ALA A 17 10.96 0.16 5.42
N SER A 18 11.89 -0.75 5.67
CA SER A 18 11.72 -1.84 6.65
C SER A 18 11.52 -1.39 8.09
N GLY A 19 11.93 -0.17 8.45
CA GLY A 19 11.74 0.40 9.79
C GLY A 19 10.61 1.41 9.89
N GLU A 20 9.86 1.64 8.80
CA GLU A 20 8.69 2.51 8.82
C GLU A 20 7.43 1.65 8.86
N THR A 21 6.67 1.82 9.95
CA THR A 21 5.34 1.25 10.09
C THR A 21 4.32 2.37 9.98
N LEU A 22 3.25 2.11 9.23
CA LEU A 22 2.11 3.02 9.16
C LEU A 22 1.14 2.74 10.30
N SER A 23 0.52 3.79 10.83
CA SER A 23 -0.67 3.63 11.66
C SER A 23 -1.86 3.20 10.82
N GLN A 24 -2.89 2.63 11.46
CA GLN A 24 -4.14 2.27 10.78
C GLN A 24 -4.79 3.48 10.08
N GLU A 25 -4.70 4.67 10.70
CA GLU A 25 -5.24 5.90 10.14
C GLU A 25 -4.51 6.29 8.84
N GLN A 26 -3.18 6.20 8.82
CA GLN A 26 -2.40 6.46 7.61
C GLN A 26 -2.70 5.47 6.49
N VAL A 27 -2.88 4.19 6.82
CA VAL A 27 -3.29 3.16 5.85
C VAL A 27 -4.65 3.51 5.23
N ASN A 28 -5.61 3.97 6.03
CA ASN A 28 -6.93 4.38 5.55
C ASN A 28 -6.84 5.60 4.62
N GLU A 29 -6.04 6.61 4.96
CA GLU A 29 -5.83 7.79 4.10
C GLU A 29 -5.18 7.42 2.76
N ILE A 30 -4.23 6.48 2.77
CA ILE A 30 -3.62 5.97 1.52
C ILE A 30 -4.66 5.26 0.66
N VAL A 31 -5.47 4.38 1.25
CA VAL A 31 -6.56 3.69 0.56
C VAL A 31 -7.51 4.72 -0.08
N PHE A 32 -7.96 5.69 0.71
CA PHE A 32 -8.88 6.72 0.24
C PHE A 32 -8.26 7.57 -0.87
N GLY A 33 -7.00 7.95 -0.73
CA GLY A 33 -6.25 8.67 -1.76
C GLY A 33 -6.10 7.87 -3.04
N LEU A 34 -5.82 6.56 -2.95
CA LEU A 34 -5.74 5.66 -4.10
C LEU A 34 -7.07 5.57 -4.84
N GLU A 35 -8.17 5.33 -4.11
CA GLU A 35 -9.51 5.24 -4.69
C GLU A 35 -9.93 6.55 -5.39
N LEU A 36 -9.67 7.70 -4.76
CA LEU A 36 -10.00 9.00 -5.34
C LEU A 36 -9.11 9.38 -6.52
N SER A 37 -7.84 8.97 -6.51
CA SER A 37 -6.89 9.34 -7.55
C SER A 37 -7.22 8.69 -8.89
N GLY A 38 -7.86 7.52 -8.90
CA GLY A 38 -8.09 6.70 -10.09
C GLY A 38 -6.81 6.29 -10.83
N HIS A 39 -5.64 6.48 -10.22
CA HIS A 39 -4.35 6.13 -10.82
C HIS A 39 -4.08 4.64 -10.68
N LYS A 40 -3.33 4.09 -11.64
CA LYS A 40 -2.86 2.72 -11.50
C LYS A 40 -1.79 2.65 -10.42
N PHE A 41 -1.82 1.63 -9.57
CA PHE A 41 -0.87 1.50 -8.47
C PHE A 41 -0.38 0.07 -8.23
N LEU A 42 0.79 -0.04 -7.61
CA LEU A 42 1.33 -1.27 -7.04
C LEU A 42 1.74 -0.94 -5.61
N TRP A 43 1.07 -1.51 -4.63
CA TRP A 43 1.31 -1.22 -3.22
C TRP A 43 1.73 -2.47 -2.46
N ILE A 44 2.91 -2.40 -1.85
CA ILE A 44 3.42 -3.39 -0.91
C ILE A 44 2.89 -3.05 0.49
N VAL A 45 1.88 -3.77 0.98
CA VAL A 45 1.21 -3.52 2.27
C VAL A 45 1.87 -4.32 3.38
N ARG A 46 2.03 -3.70 4.55
CA ARG A 46 2.46 -4.33 5.80
C ARG A 46 1.38 -4.16 6.86
N VAL A 47 1.43 -5.00 7.88
CA VAL A 47 0.52 -4.88 9.03
C VAL A 47 0.80 -3.53 9.69
N PRO A 48 -0.22 -2.68 9.88
CA PRO A 48 -0.03 -1.42 10.56
C PRO A 48 0.44 -1.66 11.99
N ASN A 49 1.41 -0.87 12.45
CA ASN A 49 1.91 -0.93 13.81
C ASN A 49 1.99 0.49 14.37
N ASN A 50 1.29 0.71 15.49
CA ASN A 50 1.28 2.00 16.17
C ASN A 50 2.58 2.28 16.94
N ILE A 51 3.48 1.30 17.04
CA ILE A 51 4.81 1.47 17.63
C ILE A 51 5.83 1.62 16.49
N PRO A 52 6.49 2.79 16.36
CA PRO A 52 7.57 2.97 15.39
C PRO A 52 8.70 2.01 15.77
N SER A 53 8.81 0.92 15.01
CA SER A 53 9.81 -0.11 15.23
C SER A 53 10.86 0.02 14.14
N SER A 54 12.08 0.38 14.50
CA SER A 54 13.23 0.54 13.59
C SER A 54 13.73 -0.79 12.98
N GLY A 55 12.98 -1.89 13.19
CA GLY A 55 13.34 -3.23 12.75
C GLY A 55 12.38 -3.72 11.68
N TYR A 56 12.92 -4.46 10.69
CA TYR A 56 12.13 -5.30 9.81
C TYR A 56 11.24 -6.18 10.69
N VAL A 57 9.91 -6.05 10.60
CA VAL A 57 9.00 -6.85 11.42
C VAL A 57 8.97 -8.27 10.85
N ILE A 58 10.00 -9.05 11.17
CA ILE A 58 10.13 -10.45 10.79
C ILE A 58 9.12 -11.24 11.63
N GLY A 59 8.18 -11.91 10.98
CA GLY A 59 7.29 -12.88 11.64
C GLY A 59 5.89 -12.38 12.02
N GLN A 60 5.39 -11.29 11.41
CA GLN A 60 3.96 -10.99 11.54
C GLN A 60 3.14 -12.08 10.84
N LYS A 61 2.39 -12.83 11.65
CA LYS A 61 1.53 -13.94 11.23
C LYS A 61 0.18 -13.46 10.70
N GLU A 62 -0.08 -12.17 10.84
CA GLU A 62 -1.31 -11.49 10.46
C GLU A 62 -1.26 -11.08 8.99
N ASP A 63 -2.35 -11.34 8.27
CA ASP A 63 -2.46 -10.94 6.87
C ASP A 63 -2.66 -9.42 6.79
N PRO A 64 -1.79 -8.66 6.09
CA PRO A 64 -1.88 -7.20 6.06
C PRO A 64 -3.10 -6.69 5.27
N ILE A 65 -3.73 -7.53 4.43
CA ILE A 65 -4.91 -7.16 3.65
C ILE A 65 -6.13 -7.00 4.56
N GLN A 66 -6.16 -7.69 5.72
CA GLN A 66 -7.28 -7.60 6.67
C GLN A 66 -7.45 -6.19 7.27
N TYR A 67 -6.42 -5.36 7.21
CA TYR A 67 -6.43 -3.98 7.71
C TYR A 67 -6.88 -2.96 6.65
N LEU A 68 -7.13 -3.42 5.42
CA LEU A 68 -7.70 -2.57 4.38
C LEU A 68 -9.22 -2.53 4.54
N PRO A 69 -9.86 -1.41 4.15
CA PRO A 69 -11.31 -1.32 4.14
C PRO A 69 -11.94 -2.48 3.36
N PRO A 70 -13.06 -3.05 3.84
CA PRO A 70 -13.70 -4.18 3.20
C PRO A 70 -14.05 -3.86 1.74
N GLY A 71 -13.71 -4.79 0.85
CA GLY A 71 -13.91 -4.65 -0.59
C GLY A 71 -12.92 -3.74 -1.32
N PHE A 72 -11.93 -3.12 -0.65
CA PHE A 72 -10.95 -2.26 -1.32
C PHE A 72 -10.20 -2.97 -2.46
N VAL A 73 -9.69 -4.18 -2.19
CA VAL A 73 -8.96 -4.97 -3.19
C VAL A 73 -9.84 -5.30 -4.38
N GLU A 74 -11.12 -5.61 -4.14
CA GLU A 74 -12.07 -5.89 -5.22
C GLU A 74 -12.43 -4.64 -6.04
N ARG A 75 -12.62 -3.49 -5.38
CA ARG A 75 -12.91 -2.20 -6.03
C ARG A 75 -11.74 -1.70 -6.87
N THR A 76 -10.51 -1.95 -6.43
CA THR A 76 -9.29 -1.45 -7.08
C THR A 76 -8.62 -2.48 -8.00
N LYS A 77 -9.15 -3.68 -8.17
CA LYS A 77 -8.55 -4.77 -8.97
C LYS A 77 -8.21 -4.39 -10.42
N GLU A 78 -8.98 -3.46 -11.01
CA GLU A 78 -8.76 -2.99 -12.39
C GLU A 78 -7.76 -1.82 -12.46
N GLN A 79 -7.49 -1.19 -11.32
CA GLN A 79 -6.63 -0.02 -11.17
C GLN A 79 -5.25 -0.43 -10.66
N GLY A 80 -5.15 -1.30 -9.66
CA GLY A 80 -3.89 -1.60 -9.01
C GLY A 80 -3.79 -2.97 -8.37
N LEU A 81 -2.57 -3.30 -7.97
CA LEU A 81 -2.23 -4.54 -7.29
C LEU A 81 -1.78 -4.24 -5.86
N VAL A 82 -2.39 -4.94 -4.91
CA VAL A 82 -2.01 -4.95 -3.50
C VAL A 82 -1.23 -6.22 -3.24
N VAL A 83 0.02 -6.08 -2.81
CA VAL A 83 0.89 -7.21 -2.50
C VAL A 83 1.17 -7.20 -0.99
N PRO A 84 0.76 -8.23 -0.25
CA PRO A 84 1.19 -8.37 1.14
C PRO A 84 2.71 -8.54 1.17
N SER A 85 3.39 -7.72 1.97
CA SER A 85 4.84 -7.81 2.20
C SER A 85 5.13 -9.10 2.97
N TRP A 86 5.32 -10.19 2.24
CA TRP A 86 5.68 -11.48 2.81
C TRP A 86 7.18 -11.73 2.67
N ALA A 87 7.80 -12.23 3.74
CA ALA A 87 9.08 -12.93 3.67
C ALA A 87 8.87 -14.31 4.33
N PRO A 88 8.99 -15.43 3.58
CA PRO A 88 9.19 -16.73 4.21
C PRO A 88 10.56 -16.77 4.86
N HIS A 89 10.64 -17.47 5.98
CA HIS A 89 11.77 -18.34 6.24
C HIS A 89 11.32 -19.79 6.02
#